data_AF-A0A937PYA1-F1
#
_entry.id   AF-A0A937PYA1-F1
#
_cell.length_a   1.000
_cell.length_b   1.000
_cell.length_c   1.000
_cell.angle_alpha   90.00
_cell.angle_beta   90.00
_cell.angle_gamma   90.00
#
_symmetry.space_group_name_H-M   'P 1'
#
loop_
_entity.id
_entity.type
_entity.pdbx_description
1 polymer ?
#
loop_
_entity_poly.entity_id
_entity_poly.type
_entity_poly.pdbx_seq_one_letter_code
_entity_poly.pdbx_strand_id
1 'polypeptide(L)'
;MLISTSLLISAGKHKNFLAFGVSDEDGDLVGVSIREQRPRSDMGPLVVEEEYPLFMGLPSKAANSYVFPVRIRQGNERKNESSWRSYVQSGGSGGKSLEHMPPVWVSVPESGKIDIEVWLYDAAGHKTERLSLRVLRRE
;
A
#
# COMPACT_ATOMS: atom_id res chain seq x y z
N MET A 1 10.45 8.76 -13.90
CA MET A 1 9.61 8.63 -12.68
C MET A 1 8.43 9.61 -12.63
N LEU A 2 7.45 9.47 -13.53
CA LEU A 2 6.09 9.95 -13.27
C LEU A 2 5.34 8.83 -12.54
N ILE A 3 5.02 9.03 -11.27
CA ILE A 3 4.31 8.05 -10.46
C ILE A 3 2.99 8.65 -9.99
N SER A 4 1.91 7.93 -10.27
CA SER A 4 0.58 8.24 -9.71
C SER A 4 0.16 7.10 -8.79
N THR A 5 -0.28 7.45 -7.59
CA THR A 5 -0.94 6.52 -6.66
C THR A 5 -2.35 6.99 -6.41
N SER A 6 -3.32 6.11 -6.60
CA SER A 6 -4.73 6.39 -6.28
C SER A 6 -5.32 5.29 -5.41
N LEU A 7 -6.11 5.69 -4.40
CA LEU A 7 -6.96 4.76 -3.68
C LEU A 7 -8.29 4.63 -4.45
N LEU A 8 -8.51 3.47 -5.03
CA LEU A 8 -9.72 3.14 -5.75
C LEU A 8 -10.69 2.44 -4.80
N ILE A 9 -11.86 3.04 -4.61
CA ILE A 9 -13.02 2.38 -3.99
C ILE A 9 -13.84 1.81 -5.14
N SER A 10 -13.76 0.50 -5.37
CA SER A 10 -14.61 -0.14 -6.37
C SER A 10 -15.79 -0.83 -5.68
N ALA A 11 -16.99 -0.36 -5.98
CA ALA A 11 -18.24 -1.01 -5.59
C ALA A 11 -18.57 -2.11 -6.62
N GLY A 12 -18.09 -3.33 -6.37
CA GLY A 12 -18.46 -4.48 -7.19
C GLY A 12 -19.86 -4.99 -6.85
N LYS A 13 -20.52 -5.66 -7.81
CA LYS A 13 -21.85 -6.31 -7.63
C LYS A 13 -21.96 -7.24 -6.40
N HIS A 14 -20.83 -7.68 -5.84
CA HIS A 14 -20.81 -8.65 -4.73
C HIS A 14 -19.93 -8.27 -3.53
N LYS A 15 -19.20 -7.13 -3.55
CA LYS A 15 -18.41 -6.58 -2.41
C LYS A 15 -17.72 -5.27 -2.82
N ASN A 16 -17.62 -4.33 -1.87
CA ASN A 16 -16.74 -3.19 -2.00
C ASN A 16 -15.29 -3.65 -1.73
N PHE A 17 -14.34 -3.31 -2.60
CA PHE A 17 -12.92 -3.51 -2.34
C PHE A 17 -12.15 -2.20 -2.49
N LEU A 18 -11.16 -2.03 -1.62
CA LEU A 18 -10.17 -0.97 -1.72
C LEU A 18 -8.96 -1.53 -2.46
N ALA A 19 -8.44 -0.75 -3.40
CA ALA A 19 -7.21 -1.08 -4.09
C ALA A 19 -6.34 0.16 -4.25
N PHE A 20 -5.02 -0.02 -4.26
CA PHE A 20 -4.11 1.00 -4.75
C PHE A 20 -3.81 0.73 -6.22
N GLY A 21 -3.96 1.75 -7.04
CA GLY A 21 -3.41 1.80 -8.40
C GLY A 21 -2.08 2.55 -8.36
N VAL A 22 -1.03 1.96 -8.93
CA VAL A 22 0.34 2.49 -9.00
C VAL A 22 0.80 2.41 -10.42
N SER A 23 1.34 3.49 -10.99
CA SER A 23 2.01 3.45 -12.29
C SER A 23 3.52 3.69 -12.15
N ASP A 24 4.30 2.90 -12.87
CA ASP A 24 5.77 2.93 -12.87
C ASP A 24 6.30 2.80 -14.30
N GLU A 25 7.02 3.81 -14.76
CA GLU A 25 7.62 3.83 -16.09
C GLU A 25 8.99 3.16 -16.13
N ASP A 26 9.68 3.12 -14.98
CA ASP A 26 11.09 2.74 -14.87
C ASP A 26 11.23 1.22 -14.54
N GLY A 27 10.18 0.62 -13.98
CA GLY A 27 10.06 -0.83 -13.79
C GLY A 27 10.93 -1.37 -12.65
N ASP A 28 11.35 -0.51 -11.73
CA ASP A 28 12.28 -0.78 -10.63
C ASP A 28 11.62 -0.65 -9.24
N LEU A 29 10.30 -0.45 -9.20
CA LEU A 29 9.55 -0.43 -7.95
C LEU A 29 9.70 -1.72 -7.15
N VAL A 30 9.86 -1.56 -5.84
CA VAL A 30 9.94 -2.67 -4.88
C VAL A 30 8.70 -2.76 -4.01
N GLY A 31 8.14 -1.63 -3.59
CA GLY A 31 7.01 -1.65 -2.68
C GLY A 31 6.36 -0.32 -2.39
N VAL A 32 5.49 -0.37 -1.39
CA VAL A 32 4.74 0.77 -0.86
C VAL A 32 4.97 0.88 0.65
N SER A 33 5.09 2.10 1.13
CA SER A 33 5.06 2.40 2.56
C SER A 33 3.77 3.13 2.88
N ILE A 34 3.16 2.77 4.00
CA ILE A 34 1.94 3.39 4.50
C ILE A 34 2.23 3.93 5.89
N ARG A 35 1.99 5.23 6.08
CA ARG A 35 2.07 5.91 7.36
C ARG A 35 0.69 6.40 7.76
N GLU A 36 0.24 5.93 8.91
CA GLU A 36 -1.01 6.34 9.54
C GLU A 36 -0.67 7.15 10.78
N GLN A 37 -1.25 8.35 10.89
CA GLN A 37 -1.09 9.22 12.04
C GLN A 37 -2.46 9.46 12.67
N ARG A 38 -2.58 9.13 13.96
CA ARG A 38 -3.79 9.38 14.75
C ARG A 38 -3.47 10.43 15.82
N PRO A 39 -4.08 11.62 15.78
CA PRO A 39 -3.96 12.57 16.87
C PRO A 39 -4.41 11.92 18.17
N ARG A 40 -3.61 12.05 19.23
CA ARG A 40 -4.05 11.77 20.60
C ARG A 40 -3.86 13.05 21.40
N SER A 41 -4.88 13.42 22.17
CA SER A 41 -4.65 14.36 23.26
C SER A 41 -3.66 13.71 24.22
N ASP A 42 -2.73 14.50 24.74
CA ASP A 42 -1.92 14.20 25.93
C ASP A 42 -0.65 13.34 25.76
N MET A 43 -0.50 12.54 24.69
CA MET A 43 0.69 11.67 24.50
C MET A 43 1.41 11.80 23.15
N GLY A 44 1.10 12.85 22.38
CA GLY A 44 1.59 12.99 21.00
C GLY A 44 0.88 12.03 20.04
N PRO A 45 1.07 12.20 18.71
CA PRO A 45 0.36 11.40 17.73
C PRO A 45 0.77 9.93 17.81
N LEU A 46 -0.20 9.03 17.74
CA LEU A 46 0.08 7.63 17.49
C LEU A 46 0.42 7.47 16.01
N VAL A 47 1.67 7.09 15.73
CA VAL A 47 2.17 6.86 14.37
C VAL A 47 2.33 5.36 14.15
N VAL A 48 1.78 4.88 13.04
CA VAL A 48 1.98 3.52 12.52
C VAL A 48 2.60 3.67 11.14
N GLU A 49 3.80 3.12 10.95
CA GLU A 49 4.46 3.10 9.64
C GLU A 49 4.80 1.65 9.29
N GLU A 50 4.37 1.21 8.10
CA GLU A 50 4.54 -0.16 7.62
C GLU A 50 4.98 -0.15 6.15
N GLU A 51 6.05 -0.90 5.84
CA GLU A 51 6.56 -1.08 4.48
C GLU A 51 6.17 -2.44 3.92
N TYR A 52 5.71 -2.46 2.67
CA TYR A 52 5.15 -3.62 1.99
C TYR A 52 5.91 -3.85 0.66
N PRO A 53 6.81 -4.85 0.59
CA PRO A 53 7.63 -5.14 -0.59
C PRO A 53 6.83 -5.92 -1.65
N LEU A 54 5.80 -5.26 -2.19
CA LEU A 54 4.79 -5.85 -3.09
C LEU A 54 5.36 -6.38 -4.39
N PHE A 55 6.25 -5.61 -5.00
CA PHE A 55 6.68 -5.77 -6.38
C PHE A 55 7.97 -6.59 -6.51
N MET A 56 8.59 -6.97 -5.39
CA MET A 56 9.77 -7.84 -5.39
C MET A 56 9.50 -9.15 -6.15
N GLY A 57 10.21 -9.36 -7.26
CA GLY A 57 10.13 -10.58 -8.06
C GLY A 57 8.98 -10.61 -9.08
N LEU A 58 8.31 -9.48 -9.33
CA LEU A 58 7.44 -9.32 -10.49
C LEU A 58 8.29 -9.10 -11.75
N PRO A 59 7.91 -9.67 -12.91
CA PRO A 59 8.60 -9.41 -14.15
C PRO A 59 8.45 -7.93 -14.54
N SER A 60 9.57 -7.22 -14.66
CA SER A 60 9.67 -5.76 -14.89
C SER A 60 9.00 -5.24 -16.17
N LYS A 61 8.46 -6.11 -17.02
CA LYS A 61 7.95 -5.77 -18.35
C LYS A 61 6.44 -5.89 -18.53
N ALA A 62 5.70 -6.42 -17.56
CA ALA A 62 4.32 -6.85 -17.79
C ALA A 62 3.25 -5.76 -17.54
N ALA A 63 3.53 -4.73 -16.73
CA ALA A 63 2.62 -3.60 -16.59
C ALA A 63 3.33 -2.39 -15.97
N ASN A 64 3.34 -1.24 -16.66
CA ASN A 64 3.68 0.06 -16.07
C ASN A 64 2.57 0.56 -15.11
N SER A 65 1.67 -0.32 -14.69
CA SER A 65 0.51 -0.02 -13.85
C SER A 65 0.07 -1.26 -13.08
N TYR A 66 0.23 -1.21 -11.75
CA TYR A 66 -0.16 -2.24 -10.82
C TYR A 66 -1.44 -1.83 -10.09
N VAL A 67 -2.36 -2.77 -9.92
CA VAL A 67 -3.49 -2.62 -9.00
C VAL A 67 -3.42 -3.74 -7.98
N PHE A 68 -3.39 -3.41 -6.70
CA PHE A 68 -3.31 -4.41 -5.63
C PHE A 68 -4.34 -4.14 -4.53
N PRO A 69 -4.97 -5.20 -3.97
CA PRO A 69 -6.00 -5.04 -2.97
C PRO A 69 -5.39 -4.63 -1.62
N VAL A 70 -6.12 -3.79 -0.89
CA VAL A 70 -5.81 -3.44 0.49
C VAL A 70 -6.94 -3.83 1.43
N ARG A 71 -6.59 -4.16 2.67
CA ARG A 71 -7.53 -4.50 3.73
C ARG A 71 -7.68 -3.31 4.66
N ILE A 72 -8.93 -2.97 4.97
CA ILE A 72 -9.25 -1.99 5.99
C ILE A 72 -8.86 -2.57 7.34
N ARG A 73 -7.99 -1.85 8.05
CA ARG A 73 -7.57 -2.20 9.41
C ARG A 73 -8.77 -2.12 10.36
N GLN A 74 -9.05 -3.20 11.10
CA GLN A 74 -9.98 -3.24 12.21
C GLN A 74 -9.21 -3.43 13.52
N GLY A 75 -9.46 -2.54 14.51
CA GLY A 75 -8.78 -2.62 15.80
C GLY A 75 -7.26 -2.52 15.70
N ASN A 76 -6.56 -3.56 16.19
CA ASN A 76 -5.11 -3.65 16.27
C ASN A 76 -4.48 -4.54 15.19
N GLU A 77 -5.18 -4.81 14.09
CA GLU A 77 -4.59 -5.57 12.96
C GLU A 77 -3.32 -4.87 12.46
N ARG A 78 -2.25 -5.64 12.25
CA ARG A 78 -0.94 -5.16 11.81
C ARG A 78 -0.37 -6.05 10.72
N LYS A 79 0.62 -5.52 9.99
CA LYS A 79 1.45 -6.31 9.10
C LYS A 79 2.04 -7.51 9.85
N ASN A 80 1.91 -8.71 9.28
CA ASN A 80 2.56 -9.92 9.78
C ASN A 80 3.94 -10.07 9.11
N GLU A 81 5.01 -9.71 9.81
CA GLU A 81 6.37 -9.72 9.25
C GLU A 81 6.82 -11.11 8.77
N SER A 82 6.44 -12.18 9.47
CA SER A 82 6.81 -13.54 9.06
C SER A 82 6.18 -13.93 7.73
N SER A 83 4.90 -13.59 7.52
CA SER A 83 4.19 -13.86 6.27
C SER A 83 4.81 -13.07 5.10
N TRP A 84 5.14 -11.79 5.34
CA TRP A 84 5.80 -10.95 4.35
C TRP A 84 7.21 -11.42 4.02
N ARG A 85 7.98 -11.87 5.02
CA ARG A 85 9.30 -12.47 4.80
C ARG A 85 9.21 -13.72 3.93
N SER A 86 8.27 -14.63 4.22
CA SER A 86 8.04 -15.82 3.40
C SER A 86 7.63 -15.47 1.97
N TYR A 87 6.76 -14.46 1.79
CA TYR A 87 6.38 -13.95 0.47
C TYR A 87 7.57 -13.37 -0.31
N VAL A 88 8.46 -12.64 0.36
CA VAL A 88 9.67 -12.10 -0.27
C VAL A 88 10.59 -13.23 -0.70
N GLN A 89 10.86 -14.18 0.20
CA GLN A 89 11.78 -15.30 -0.03
C GLN A 89 11.30 -16.27 -1.12
N SER A 90 9.98 -16.48 -1.25
CA SER A 90 9.42 -17.34 -2.30
C SER A 90 9.49 -16.73 -3.71
N GLY A 91 9.80 -15.43 -3.83
CA GLY A 91 9.82 -14.68 -5.10
C GLY A 91 11.00 -14.91 -6.03
N GLY A 92 11.95 -15.77 -5.66
CA GLY A 92 13.15 -16.02 -6.45
C GLY A 92 13.02 -17.05 -7.57
N SER A 93 11.87 -17.72 -7.74
CA SER A 93 11.81 -18.97 -8.54
C SER A 93 10.65 -19.12 -9.53
N GLY A 94 9.72 -18.17 -9.62
CA GLY A 94 8.60 -18.24 -10.57
C GLY A 94 7.74 -17.01 -10.46
N GLY A 95 7.35 -16.44 -11.60
CA GLY A 95 6.65 -15.15 -11.70
C GLY A 95 5.59 -14.99 -10.61
N LYS A 96 5.82 -14.04 -9.71
CA LYS A 96 4.87 -13.75 -8.63
C LYS A 96 3.56 -13.23 -9.23
N SER A 97 2.46 -13.65 -8.62
CA SER A 97 1.15 -13.03 -8.79
C SER A 97 0.85 -12.24 -7.52
N LEU A 98 0.34 -11.01 -7.67
CA LEU A 98 -0.17 -10.19 -6.57
C LEU A 98 -1.33 -10.88 -5.81
N GLU A 99 -1.91 -11.94 -6.37
CA GLU A 99 -2.98 -12.73 -5.74
C GLU A 99 -2.54 -13.50 -4.49
N HIS A 100 -1.26 -13.84 -4.36
CA HIS A 100 -0.73 -14.60 -3.22
C HIS A 100 -0.03 -13.74 -2.17
N MET A 101 -0.07 -12.41 -2.32
CA MET A 101 0.58 -11.53 -1.36
C MET A 101 -0.16 -11.56 -0.01
N PRO A 102 0.56 -11.46 1.12
CA PRO A 102 -0.08 -11.26 2.41
C PRO A 102 -0.87 -9.94 2.46
N PRO A 103 -1.77 -9.76 3.44
CA PRO A 103 -2.56 -8.53 3.55
C PRO A 103 -1.69 -7.26 3.66
N VAL A 104 -2.05 -6.25 2.87
CA VAL A 104 -1.66 -4.86 3.05
C VAL A 104 -2.73 -4.18 3.89
N TRP A 105 -2.36 -3.65 5.06
CA TRP A 105 -3.29 -3.00 5.96
C TRP A 105 -3.25 -1.48 5.82
N VAL A 106 -4.44 -0.88 5.78
CA VAL A 106 -4.60 0.57 5.79
C VAL A 106 -5.84 0.93 6.60
N SER A 107 -5.77 1.97 7.42
CA SER A 107 -6.97 2.57 8.04
C SER A 107 -7.83 3.29 6.99
N VAL A 108 -9.08 3.63 7.32
CA VAL A 108 -9.86 4.58 6.51
C VAL A 108 -9.43 6.00 6.89
N PRO A 109 -9.03 6.87 5.96
CA PRO A 109 -8.74 8.26 6.29
C PRO A 109 -9.99 8.93 6.88
N GLU A 110 -9.81 9.64 7.98
CA GLU A 110 -10.90 10.35 8.66
C GLU A 110 -10.42 11.74 9.06
N SER A 111 -11.03 12.77 8.49
CA SER A 111 -10.62 14.17 8.69
C SER A 111 -10.53 14.50 10.18
N GLY A 112 -9.36 14.94 10.62
CA GLY A 112 -9.08 15.30 12.02
C GLY A 112 -8.92 14.12 12.98
N LYS A 113 -8.96 12.86 12.50
CA LYS A 113 -8.80 11.65 13.33
C LYS A 113 -7.74 10.69 12.81
N ILE A 114 -7.63 10.48 11.51
CA ILE A 114 -6.64 9.60 10.90
C ILE A 114 -6.14 10.22 9.60
N ASP A 115 -4.89 10.66 9.61
CA ASP A 115 -4.18 11.07 8.41
C ASP A 115 -3.41 9.87 7.86
N ILE A 116 -3.48 9.65 6.55
CA ILE A 116 -2.79 8.54 5.89
C ILE A 116 -1.92 9.10 4.76
N GLU A 117 -0.65 8.77 4.82
CA GLU A 117 0.34 9.08 3.79
C GLU A 117 0.85 7.78 3.17
N VAL A 118 1.01 7.79 1.86
CA VAL A 118 1.54 6.67 1.10
C VAL A 118 2.70 7.17 0.23
N TRP A 119 3.76 6.39 0.15
CA TRP A 119 4.82 6.61 -0.83
C TRP A 119 5.33 5.27 -1.35
N LEU A 120 5.90 5.28 -2.55
CA LEU A 120 6.52 4.11 -3.13
C LEU A 120 8.02 4.17 -2.93
N TYR A 121 8.67 3.01 -3.04
CA TYR A 121 10.12 2.92 -3.01
C TYR A 121 10.67 1.90 -4.00
N ASP A 122 11.85 2.22 -4.52
CA ASP A 122 12.61 1.38 -5.45
C ASP A 122 13.65 0.51 -4.70
N ALA A 123 14.44 -0.26 -5.46
CA ALA A 123 15.50 -1.11 -4.92
C ALA A 123 16.72 -0.33 -4.41
N ALA A 124 16.93 0.90 -4.87
CA ALA A 124 17.96 1.81 -4.37
C ALA A 124 17.55 2.51 -3.07
N GLY A 125 16.29 2.36 -2.66
CA GLY A 125 15.72 3.01 -1.47
C GLY A 125 15.25 4.44 -1.73
N HIS A 126 15.20 4.88 -2.99
CA HIS A 126 14.56 6.16 -3.31
C HIS A 126 13.07 6.05 -3.01
N LYS A 127 12.52 7.14 -2.50
CA LYS A 127 11.11 7.24 -2.11
C LYS A 127 10.44 8.35 -2.91
N THR A 128 9.21 8.12 -3.33
CA THR A 128 8.39 9.17 -3.95
C THR A 128 8.04 10.24 -2.92
N GLU A 129 7.48 11.36 -3.39
CA GLU A 129 6.76 12.25 -2.49
C GLU A 129 5.63 11.51 -1.76
N ARG A 130 5.31 11.99 -0.56
CA ARG A 130 4.22 11.44 0.25
C ARG A 130 2.89 11.93 -0.29
N LEU A 131 2.03 10.99 -0.61
CA LEU A 131 0.68 11.25 -1.08
C LEU A 131 -0.30 11.08 0.08
N SER A 132 -0.98 12.17 0.45
CA SER A 132 -2.04 12.12 1.47
C SER A 132 -3.31 11.52 0.87
N LEU A 133 -3.81 10.46 1.47
CA LEU A 133 -5.10 9.87 1.09
C LEU A 133 -6.23 10.70 1.66
N ARG A 134 -7.22 10.99 0.81
CA ARG A 134 -8.44 11.70 1.20
C ARG A 134 -9.65 10.89 0.76
N VAL A 135 -10.67 10.81 1.61
CA VAL A 135 -11.96 10.24 1.22
C VAL A 135 -12.69 11.28 0.37
N LEU A 136 -12.85 11.00 -0.92
CA LEU A 136 -13.74 11.77 -1.78
C LEU A 136 -15.18 11.37 -1.44
N ARG A 137 -15.90 12.23 -0.70
CA ARG A 137 -17.35 12.10 -0.58
C ARG A 137 -17.97 12.60 -1.89
N ARG A 138 -18.80 11.78 -2.53
CA ARG A 138 -19.76 12.30 -3.50
C ARG A 138 -20.89 12.95 -2.70
N GLU A 139 -21.12 14.24 -2.93
CA GLU A 139 -22.33 14.94 -2.52
C GLU A 139 -23.54 14.45 -3.33
#